data_AF-A0A2V8QR91-F1
#
_entry.id   AF-A0A2V8QR91-F1
#
_cell.length_a   1.000
_cell.length_b   1.000
_cell.length_c   1.000
_cell.angle_alpha   90.00
_cell.angle_beta   90.00
_cell.angle_gamma   90.00
#
_symmetry.space_group_name_H-M   'P 1'
#
loop_
_entity.id
_entity.type
_entity.pdbx_description
1 polymer ?
#
loop_
_entity_poly.entity_id
_entity_poly.type
_entity_poly.pdbx_seq_one_letter_code
_entity_poly.pdbx_strand_id
1 'polypeptide(L)'
;MPVLICASFPFIAFVPRAWWKEITETWHRKDESNYIAMWALWATLVLLLFSVSASKLSNYILPILPALAVLVGVHVAELLRERRGLGRLEGFTIGLFGILIGLVLVSCGGLGLEWRGAPSPVPYSARLLSGTIGWQSGPMNDAQVWYRLSPFIVLAPHTLAFGLLLLTATGLILLWRRNMVRVVGTATALCLCLAVTFAYFAMPAWSRFDIEPLWDLAAGAGPSVQAGEPLILYGFHPRRTSVRYLLGHADLITETTDAPVLQQVSGKYPRGRILALAGNPLPALAGSVRIERTAGRYVLWRFER
;
A
#
# COMPACT_ATOMS: atom_id res chain seq x y z
N MET A 1 9.44 -5.00 -5.80
CA MET A 1 10.56 -4.02 -5.80
C MET A 1 10.17 -2.65 -5.26
N PRO A 2 9.08 -1.98 -5.68
CA PRO A 2 8.71 -0.65 -5.15
C PRO A 2 8.56 -0.63 -3.62
N VAL A 3 7.97 -1.68 -3.06
CA VAL A 3 7.78 -1.83 -1.60
C VAL A 3 9.10 -1.81 -0.83
N LEU A 4 10.16 -2.44 -1.36
CA LEU A 4 11.47 -2.43 -0.68
C LEU A 4 12.12 -1.05 -0.68
N ILE A 5 12.00 -0.30 -1.78
CA ILE A 5 12.54 1.05 -1.86
C ILE A 5 11.84 1.94 -0.85
N CYS A 6 10.50 1.88 -0.78
CA CYS A 6 9.72 2.66 0.17
C CYS A 6 9.98 2.24 1.63
N ALA A 7 10.08 0.93 1.90
CA ALA A 7 10.26 0.42 3.27
C ALA A 7 11.67 0.67 3.82
N SER A 8 12.68 0.70 2.95
CA SER A 8 14.09 0.82 3.35
C SER A 8 14.64 2.23 3.17
N PHE A 9 13.90 3.18 2.61
CA PHE A 9 14.35 4.58 2.52
C PHE A 9 14.41 5.21 3.94
N PRO A 10 15.45 5.99 4.29
CA PRO A 10 16.58 6.46 3.46
C PRO A 10 17.77 5.49 3.40
N PHE A 11 17.74 4.40 4.16
CA PHE A 11 18.86 3.48 4.31
C PHE A 11 19.14 2.59 3.10
N ILE A 12 18.26 2.58 2.11
CA ILE A 12 18.40 1.80 0.87
C ILE A 12 19.71 2.06 0.14
N ALA A 13 20.31 3.24 0.29
CA ALA A 13 21.61 3.56 -0.30
C ALA A 13 22.77 2.77 0.29
N PHE A 14 22.66 2.34 1.54
CA PHE A 14 23.68 1.50 2.20
C PHE A 14 23.56 0.04 1.80
N VAL A 15 22.36 -0.40 1.37
CA VAL A 15 22.06 -1.81 1.11
C VAL A 15 22.98 -2.42 0.05
N PRO A 16 23.14 -1.87 -1.18
CA PRO A 16 23.98 -2.52 -2.19
C PRO A 16 25.43 -2.69 -1.74
N ARG A 17 25.96 -1.68 -1.02
CA ARG A 17 27.35 -1.71 -0.57
C ARG A 17 27.57 -2.66 0.59
N ALA A 18 26.72 -2.59 1.61
CA ALA A 18 26.77 -3.49 2.76
C ALA A 18 26.61 -4.95 2.29
N TRP A 19 25.67 -5.19 1.39
CA TRP A 19 25.44 -6.51 0.83
C TRP A 19 26.62 -7.01 -0.01
N TRP A 20 27.14 -6.20 -0.95
CA TRP A 20 28.25 -6.62 -1.81
C TRP A 20 29.54 -6.89 -1.04
N LYS A 21 29.84 -6.05 -0.04
CA LYS A 21 30.98 -6.22 0.86
C LYS A 21 30.92 -7.59 1.54
N GLU A 22 29.79 -7.93 2.14
CA GLU A 22 29.66 -9.19 2.88
C GLU A 22 29.72 -10.42 1.96
N ILE A 23 29.09 -10.38 0.78
CA ILE A 23 29.21 -11.52 -0.17
C ILE A 23 30.65 -11.73 -0.62
N THR A 24 31.33 -10.66 -1.02
CA THR A 24 32.71 -10.76 -1.54
C THR A 24 33.72 -11.14 -0.45
N GLU A 25 33.61 -10.56 0.75
CA GLU A 25 34.50 -10.89 1.86
C GLU A 25 34.29 -12.31 2.38
N THR A 26 33.06 -12.83 2.38
CA THR A 26 32.76 -14.21 2.77
C THR A 26 33.41 -15.22 1.84
N TRP A 27 33.48 -14.94 0.55
CA TRP A 27 34.16 -15.80 -0.41
C TRP A 27 35.67 -15.92 -0.17
N HIS A 28 36.27 -14.95 0.53
CA HIS A 28 37.71 -14.89 0.77
C HIS A 28 38.12 -15.22 2.20
N ARG A 29 37.23 -15.08 3.20
CA ARG A 29 37.53 -15.40 4.61
C ARG A 29 37.16 -16.84 4.95
N LYS A 30 38.11 -17.59 5.53
CA LYS A 30 37.91 -18.95 6.06
C LYS A 30 37.38 -18.99 7.50
N ASP A 31 36.98 -17.85 8.08
CA ASP A 31 36.49 -17.82 9.46
C ASP A 31 35.11 -18.48 9.57
N GLU A 32 35.00 -19.51 10.41
CA GLU A 32 33.78 -20.31 10.61
C GLU A 32 32.64 -19.54 11.30
N SER A 33 32.88 -18.30 11.76
CA SER A 33 31.98 -17.51 12.60
C SER A 33 31.42 -16.26 11.90
N ASN A 34 31.19 -16.29 10.58
CA ASN A 34 30.64 -15.11 9.89
C ASN A 34 29.10 -15.08 9.85
N TYR A 35 28.47 -14.73 10.98
CA TYR A 35 27.01 -14.61 11.09
C TYR A 35 26.41 -13.53 10.18
N ILE A 36 27.19 -12.51 9.79
CA ILE A 36 26.71 -11.41 8.92
C ILE A 36 26.54 -11.91 7.49
N ALA A 37 27.45 -12.78 7.03
CA ALA A 37 27.35 -13.46 5.74
C ALA A 37 26.04 -14.25 5.59
N MET A 38 25.59 -14.90 6.65
CA MET A 38 24.31 -15.62 6.66
C MET A 38 23.13 -14.68 6.35
N TRP A 39 23.12 -13.46 6.90
CA TRP A 39 22.09 -12.46 6.61
C TRP A 39 22.15 -11.98 5.15
N ALA A 40 23.35 -11.78 4.60
CA ALA A 40 23.53 -11.46 3.18
C ALA A 40 23.05 -12.59 2.27
N LEU A 41 23.36 -13.85 2.63
CA LEU A 41 22.89 -15.03 1.91
C LEU A 41 21.37 -15.16 1.99
N TRP A 42 20.78 -14.97 3.18
CA TRP A 42 19.32 -14.98 3.36
C TRP A 42 18.64 -13.91 2.50
N ALA A 43 19.17 -12.68 2.51
CA ALA A 43 18.66 -11.60 1.69
C ALA A 43 18.70 -11.96 0.19
N THR A 44 19.80 -12.59 -0.24
CA THR A 44 19.98 -13.10 -1.61
C THR A 44 18.97 -14.18 -1.96
N LEU A 45 18.83 -15.18 -1.09
CA LEU A 45 17.94 -16.31 -1.30
C LEU A 45 16.49 -15.84 -1.44
N VAL A 46 16.01 -15.00 -0.52
CA VAL A 46 14.66 -14.44 -0.55
C VAL A 46 14.46 -13.59 -1.81
N LEU A 47 15.43 -12.73 -2.16
CA LEU A 47 15.34 -11.91 -3.36
C LEU A 47 15.24 -12.77 -4.62
N LEU A 48 16.08 -13.79 -4.78
CA LEU A 48 16.11 -14.65 -5.95
C LEU A 48 14.84 -15.50 -6.05
N LEU A 49 14.45 -16.16 -4.96
CA LEU A 49 13.26 -17.02 -4.91
C LEU A 49 12.00 -16.25 -5.37
N PHE A 50 11.80 -15.03 -4.87
CA PHE A 50 10.64 -14.22 -5.25
C PHE A 50 10.81 -13.45 -6.56
N SER A 51 12.04 -13.26 -7.04
CA SER A 51 12.27 -12.69 -8.38
C SER A 51 11.89 -13.68 -9.48
N VAL A 52 12.14 -14.98 -9.26
CA VAL A 52 11.81 -16.07 -10.20
C VAL A 52 10.35 -16.52 -10.11
N SER A 53 9.69 -16.35 -8.96
CA SER A 53 8.27 -16.72 -8.79
C SER A 53 7.36 -16.04 -9.83
N ALA A 54 6.50 -16.85 -10.47
CA ALA A 54 5.47 -16.38 -11.40
C ALA A 54 4.37 -15.55 -10.69
N SER A 55 4.09 -15.86 -9.42
CA SER A 55 3.14 -15.10 -8.59
C SER A 55 3.89 -14.16 -7.67
N LYS A 56 3.81 -12.85 -7.96
CA LYS A 56 4.52 -11.79 -7.24
C LYS A 56 3.57 -11.05 -6.31
N LEU A 57 3.22 -11.64 -5.17
CA LEU A 57 2.58 -10.88 -4.10
C LEU A 57 3.62 -10.01 -3.40
N SER A 58 3.32 -8.72 -3.29
CA SER A 58 4.21 -7.73 -2.64
C SER A 58 4.60 -8.11 -1.21
N ASN A 59 3.74 -8.82 -0.48
CA ASN A 59 3.99 -9.21 0.91
C ASN A 59 5.05 -10.31 1.06
N TYR A 60 5.35 -11.06 0.00
CA TYR A 60 6.30 -12.15 0.08
C TYR A 60 7.75 -11.70 0.23
N ILE A 61 8.05 -10.44 -0.10
CA ILE A 61 9.40 -9.90 0.05
C ILE A 61 9.70 -9.43 1.48
N LEU A 62 8.68 -9.30 2.34
CA LEU A 62 8.84 -8.78 3.71
C LEU A 62 9.89 -9.52 4.56
N PRO A 63 10.07 -10.85 4.46
CA PRO A 63 11.12 -11.57 5.20
C PRO A 63 12.56 -11.13 4.87
N ILE A 64 12.78 -10.36 3.79
CA ILE A 64 14.10 -9.79 3.48
C ILE A 64 14.46 -8.62 4.39
N LEU A 65 13.45 -7.90 4.90
CA LEU A 65 13.65 -6.62 5.60
C LEU A 65 14.51 -6.74 6.87
N PRO A 66 14.33 -7.75 7.75
CA PRO A 66 15.20 -7.93 8.92
C PRO A 66 16.67 -8.13 8.53
N ALA A 67 16.93 -8.93 7.50
CA ALA A 67 18.30 -9.17 7.03
C ALA A 67 18.95 -7.90 6.49
N LEU A 68 18.23 -7.12 5.68
CA LEU A 68 18.72 -5.84 5.18
C LEU A 68 18.96 -4.84 6.33
N ALA A 69 18.08 -4.81 7.34
CA ALA A 69 18.24 -3.95 8.50
C ALA A 69 19.51 -4.27 9.29
N VAL A 70 19.83 -5.56 9.49
CA VAL A 70 21.08 -6.00 10.13
C VAL A 70 22.29 -5.58 9.31
N LEU A 71 22.30 -5.83 8.00
CA LEU A 71 23.43 -5.48 7.11
C LEU A 71 23.69 -3.97 7.11
N VAL A 72 22.64 -3.16 6.99
CA VAL A 72 22.74 -1.70 7.08
C VAL A 72 23.25 -1.28 8.45
N GLY A 73 22.71 -1.86 9.52
CA GLY A 73 23.08 -1.52 10.90
C GLY A 73 24.57 -1.74 11.17
N VAL A 74 25.12 -2.88 10.72
CA VAL A 74 26.55 -3.18 10.82
C VAL A 74 27.38 -2.17 10.04
N HIS A 75 27.02 -1.91 8.77
CA HIS A 75 27.75 -0.96 7.93
C HIS A 75 27.75 0.47 8.50
N VAL A 76 26.59 0.92 9.00
CA VAL A 76 26.47 2.23 9.66
C VAL A 76 27.30 2.28 10.95
N ALA A 77 27.30 1.21 11.74
CA ALA A 77 28.11 1.12 12.96
C ALA A 77 29.61 1.20 12.67
N GLU A 78 30.09 0.55 11.60
CA GLU A 78 31.47 0.65 11.14
C GLU A 78 31.84 2.08 10.74
N LEU A 79 30.99 2.73 9.92
CA LEU A 79 31.22 4.12 9.50
C LEU A 79 31.28 5.08 10.69
N LEU A 80 30.42 4.88 11.69
CA LEU A 80 30.44 5.66 12.95
C LEU A 80 31.72 5.40 13.75
N ARG A 81 32.13 4.14 13.91
CA ARG A 81 33.33 3.75 14.67
C ARG A 81 34.61 4.30 14.02
N GLU A 82 34.70 4.23 12.70
CA GLU A 82 35.85 4.71 11.93
C GLU A 82 35.81 6.22 11.66
N ARG A 83 34.76 6.92 12.12
CA ARG A 83 34.49 8.34 11.84
C ARG A 83 34.56 8.68 10.34
N ARG A 84 34.18 7.72 9.49
CA ARG A 84 34.14 7.89 8.04
C ARG A 84 32.81 8.50 7.63
N GLY A 85 32.86 9.45 6.71
CA GLY A 85 31.66 10.00 6.08
C GLY A 85 31.06 9.08 5.03
N LEU A 86 29.93 9.50 4.46
CA LEU A 86 29.34 8.86 3.29
C LEU A 86 30.32 8.86 2.11
N GLY A 87 30.43 7.71 1.45
CA GLY A 87 31.09 7.60 0.15
C GLY A 87 30.37 8.43 -0.91
N ARG A 88 31.07 8.74 -2.01
CA ARG A 88 30.47 9.51 -3.13
C ARG A 88 29.24 8.82 -3.72
N LEU A 89 29.28 7.50 -3.87
CA LEU A 89 28.18 6.69 -4.40
C LEU A 89 26.98 6.64 -3.44
N GLU A 90 27.23 6.50 -2.13
CA GLU A 90 26.17 6.52 -1.11
C GLU A 90 25.49 7.89 -1.06
N GLY A 91 26.28 8.98 -1.02
CA GLY A 91 25.73 10.33 -1.08
C GLY A 91 24.93 10.57 -2.37
N PHE A 92 25.45 10.16 -3.53
CA PHE A 92 24.73 10.31 -4.79
C PHE A 92 23.42 9.54 -4.82
N THR A 93 23.40 8.28 -4.35
CA THR A 93 22.18 7.45 -4.34
C THR A 93 21.14 7.98 -3.35
N ILE A 94 21.53 8.36 -2.14
CA ILE A 94 20.62 9.02 -1.17
C ILE A 94 20.05 10.30 -1.79
N GLY A 95 20.91 11.13 -2.39
CA GLY A 95 20.51 12.38 -3.02
C GLY A 95 19.52 12.16 -4.16
N LEU A 96 19.84 11.26 -5.08
CA LEU A 96 19.00 10.96 -6.24
C LEU A 96 17.63 10.43 -5.82
N PHE A 97 17.57 9.39 -4.97
CA PHE A 97 16.30 8.82 -4.54
C PHE A 97 15.50 9.79 -3.65
N GLY A 98 16.16 10.49 -2.73
CA GLY A 98 15.51 11.47 -1.86
C GLY A 98 14.91 12.63 -2.65
N ILE A 99 15.62 13.14 -3.66
CA ILE A 99 15.12 14.19 -4.55
C ILE A 99 13.98 13.66 -5.43
N LEU A 100 14.14 12.52 -6.09
CA LEU A 100 13.10 11.96 -6.96
C LEU A 100 11.81 11.68 -6.19
N ILE A 101 11.89 10.99 -5.05
CA ILE A 101 10.72 10.68 -4.21
C ILE A 101 10.12 11.97 -3.66
N GLY A 102 10.96 12.90 -3.19
CA GLY A 102 10.52 14.20 -2.67
C GLY A 102 9.77 15.03 -3.71
N LEU A 103 10.29 15.13 -4.94
CA LEU A 103 9.65 15.84 -6.04
C LEU A 103 8.32 15.19 -6.47
N VAL A 104 8.27 13.87 -6.54
CA VAL A 104 7.03 13.14 -6.83
C VAL A 104 5.97 13.44 -5.77
N LEU A 105 6.33 13.39 -4.49
CA LEU A 105 5.40 13.67 -3.39
C LEU A 105 4.93 15.12 -3.37
N VAL A 106 5.83 16.08 -3.59
CA VAL A 106 5.48 17.51 -3.70
C VAL A 106 4.53 17.72 -4.88
N SER A 107 4.81 17.11 -6.03
CA SER A 107 3.97 17.23 -7.22
C SER A 107 2.59 16.61 -6.99
N CYS A 108 2.52 15.40 -6.43
CA CYS A 108 1.26 14.75 -6.06
C CYS A 108 0.47 15.56 -5.03
N GLY A 109 1.14 16.12 -4.02
CA GLY A 109 0.51 16.98 -3.02
C GLY A 109 -0.02 18.29 -3.60
N GLY A 110 0.76 18.94 -4.47
CA GLY A 110 0.34 20.17 -5.17
C GLY A 110 -0.87 19.94 -6.06
N LEU A 111 -0.83 18.91 -6.91
CA LEU A 111 -1.97 18.51 -7.74
C LEU A 111 -3.20 18.14 -6.89
N GLY A 112 -3.00 17.38 -5.81
CA GLY A 112 -4.09 17.03 -4.90
C GLY A 112 -4.74 18.24 -4.22
N LEU A 113 -3.97 19.29 -3.93
CA LEU A 113 -4.49 20.55 -3.38
C LEU A 113 -5.27 21.34 -4.45
N GLU A 114 -4.76 21.42 -5.67
CA GLU A 114 -5.46 22.05 -6.81
C GLU A 114 -6.83 21.40 -7.05
N TRP A 115 -6.91 20.08 -6.87
CA TRP A 115 -8.14 19.32 -7.08
C TRP A 115 -9.15 19.36 -5.92
N ARG A 116 -8.84 20.01 -4.79
CA ARG A 116 -9.77 20.08 -3.65
C ARG A 116 -11.12 20.70 -3.97
N GLY A 117 -11.16 21.58 -4.96
CA GLY A 117 -12.41 22.19 -5.44
C GLY A 117 -13.23 21.30 -6.39
N ALA A 118 -12.76 20.10 -6.72
CA ALA A 118 -13.34 19.21 -7.73
C ALA A 118 -13.74 19.97 -9.02
N PRO A 119 -12.80 20.67 -9.67
CA PRO A 119 -13.10 21.53 -10.80
C PRO A 119 -13.84 20.77 -11.92
N SER A 120 -14.84 21.42 -12.51
CA SER A 120 -15.57 20.92 -13.67
C SER A 120 -15.28 21.86 -14.86
N PRO A 121 -14.73 21.36 -15.98
CA PRO A 121 -14.48 19.95 -16.30
C PRO A 121 -13.28 19.35 -15.55
N VAL A 122 -13.27 18.02 -15.42
CA VAL A 122 -12.16 17.29 -14.76
C VAL A 122 -10.84 17.51 -15.52
N PRO A 123 -9.78 18.00 -14.85
CA PRO A 123 -8.47 18.21 -15.47
C PRO A 123 -7.90 16.92 -16.07
N TYR A 124 -7.15 17.05 -17.17
CA TYR A 124 -6.50 15.90 -17.83
C TYR A 124 -5.58 15.12 -16.88
N SER A 125 -4.84 15.83 -16.01
CA SER A 125 -3.96 15.22 -15.01
C SER A 125 -4.71 14.35 -14.01
N ALA A 126 -5.90 14.77 -13.57
CA ALA A 126 -6.78 13.99 -12.71
C ALA A 126 -7.30 12.73 -13.44
N ARG A 127 -7.71 12.86 -14.72
CA ARG A 127 -8.13 11.71 -15.52
C ARG A 127 -7.01 10.69 -15.70
N LEU A 128 -5.81 11.15 -16.08
CA LEU A 128 -4.63 10.30 -16.25
C LEU A 128 -4.30 9.55 -14.96
N LEU A 129 -4.23 10.26 -13.82
CA LEU A 129 -3.91 9.65 -12.54
C LEU A 129 -5.01 8.67 -12.07
N SER A 130 -6.28 8.99 -12.30
CA SER A 130 -7.39 8.08 -11.96
C SER A 130 -7.39 6.79 -12.79
N GLY A 131 -6.86 6.86 -14.01
CA GLY A 131 -6.69 5.71 -14.90
C GLY A 131 -5.55 4.80 -14.49
N THR A 132 -4.45 5.35 -13.95
CA THR A 132 -3.30 4.54 -13.49
C THR A 132 -3.55 3.86 -12.14
N ILE A 133 -4.46 4.39 -11.32
CA ILE A 133 -4.70 3.92 -9.94
C ILE A 133 -5.83 2.87 -9.86
N GLY A 134 -6.52 2.58 -10.97
CA GLY A 134 -7.74 1.77 -10.98
C GLY A 134 -7.64 0.40 -11.65
N TRP A 135 -8.27 -0.60 -11.03
CA TRP A 135 -8.42 -1.99 -11.53
C TRP A 135 -9.66 -2.20 -12.44
N GLN A 136 -10.40 -1.14 -12.79
CA GLN A 136 -11.55 -1.26 -13.70
C GLN A 136 -11.25 -0.58 -15.03
N SER A 137 -11.37 -1.37 -16.11
CA SER A 137 -11.34 -0.95 -17.50
C SER A 137 -12.73 -0.50 -17.94
N GLY A 138 -13.05 0.78 -17.80
CA GLY A 138 -14.30 1.34 -18.30
C GLY A 138 -14.30 2.87 -18.31
N PRO A 139 -15.11 3.50 -19.18
CA PRO A 139 -15.29 4.95 -19.17
C PRO A 139 -15.89 5.38 -17.83
N MET A 140 -15.24 6.31 -17.15
CA MET A 140 -15.68 6.84 -15.85
C MET A 140 -16.40 8.15 -16.05
N ASN A 141 -17.49 8.34 -15.32
CA ASN A 141 -18.08 9.66 -15.18
C ASN A 141 -17.22 10.54 -14.26
N ASP A 142 -17.39 11.85 -14.33
CA ASP A 142 -16.55 12.80 -13.56
C ASP A 142 -16.66 12.58 -12.05
N ALA A 143 -17.84 12.19 -11.55
CA ALA A 143 -18.06 11.86 -10.14
C ALA A 143 -17.23 10.64 -9.67
N GLN A 144 -17.13 9.60 -10.50
CA GLN A 144 -16.32 8.41 -10.22
C GLN A 144 -14.82 8.73 -10.21
N VAL A 145 -14.36 9.64 -11.08
CA VAL A 145 -12.97 10.10 -11.08
C VAL A 145 -12.64 10.80 -9.76
N TRP A 146 -13.47 11.75 -9.34
CA TRP A 146 -13.25 12.47 -8.07
C TRP A 146 -13.34 11.56 -6.86
N TYR A 147 -14.29 10.63 -6.85
CA TYR A 147 -14.37 9.63 -5.79
C TYR A 147 -13.06 8.83 -5.68
N ARG A 148 -12.48 8.36 -6.78
CA ARG A 148 -11.21 7.62 -6.77
C ARG A 148 -10.03 8.45 -6.30
N LEU A 149 -10.01 9.73 -6.63
CA LEU A 149 -8.95 10.65 -6.22
C LEU A 149 -9.14 11.18 -4.80
N SER A 150 -10.29 10.94 -4.16
CA SER A 150 -10.59 11.48 -2.84
C SER A 150 -9.53 11.16 -1.76
N PRO A 151 -8.91 9.97 -1.67
CA PRO A 151 -7.84 9.74 -0.70
C PRO A 151 -6.62 10.63 -0.97
N PHE A 152 -6.28 10.86 -2.25
CA PHE A 152 -5.19 11.74 -2.65
C PHE A 152 -5.48 13.20 -2.33
N ILE A 153 -6.71 13.66 -2.55
CA ILE A 153 -7.14 15.03 -2.27
C ILE A 153 -7.16 15.30 -0.75
N VAL A 154 -7.63 14.33 0.03
CA VAL A 154 -7.65 14.41 1.50
C VAL A 154 -6.24 14.41 2.07
N LEU A 155 -5.36 13.54 1.54
CA LEU A 155 -3.96 13.44 1.98
C LEU A 155 -3.02 14.49 1.39
N ALA A 156 -3.47 15.25 0.39
CA ALA A 156 -2.68 16.25 -0.34
C ALA A 156 -1.77 17.15 0.51
N PRO A 157 -2.25 17.81 1.59
CA PRO A 157 -1.39 18.67 2.40
C PRO A 157 -0.32 17.87 3.16
N HIS A 158 -0.66 16.66 3.60
CA HIS A 158 0.27 15.77 4.29
C HIS A 158 1.32 15.23 3.33
N THR A 159 0.93 14.85 2.10
CA THR A 159 1.88 14.42 1.07
C THR A 159 2.80 15.55 0.63
N LEU A 160 2.29 16.78 0.53
CA LEU A 160 3.09 17.96 0.21
C LEU A 160 4.09 18.27 1.33
N ALA A 161 3.62 18.36 2.58
CA ALA A 161 4.47 18.61 3.74
C ALA A 161 5.55 17.53 3.88
N PHE A 162 5.18 16.26 3.66
CA PHE A 162 6.12 15.16 3.69
C PHE A 162 7.14 15.22 2.55
N GLY A 163 6.72 15.55 1.33
CA GLY A 163 7.64 15.77 0.21
C GLY A 163 8.67 16.88 0.49
N LEU A 164 8.22 18.00 1.07
CA LEU A 164 9.11 19.09 1.48
C LEU A 164 10.06 18.68 2.62
N LEU A 165 9.55 17.96 3.63
CA LEU A 165 10.38 17.42 4.72
C LEU A 165 11.44 16.46 4.18
N LEU A 166 11.08 15.60 3.23
CA LEU A 166 11.98 14.67 2.60
C LEU A 166 13.09 15.38 1.81
N LEU A 167 12.74 16.41 1.03
CA LEU A 167 13.72 17.22 0.28
C LEU A 167 14.69 17.95 1.22
N THR A 168 14.18 18.55 2.29
CA THR A 168 15.02 19.25 3.28
C THR A 168 15.92 18.27 4.02
N ALA A 169 15.40 17.14 4.49
CA ALA A 169 16.19 16.08 5.13
C ALA A 169 17.27 15.52 4.20
N THR A 170 16.95 15.32 2.92
CA THR A 170 17.91 14.88 1.90
C THR A 170 19.03 15.92 1.74
N GLY A 171 18.69 17.20 1.62
CA GLY A 171 19.67 18.29 1.56
C GLY A 171 20.58 18.33 2.78
N LEU A 172 20.03 18.18 3.98
CA LEU A 172 20.79 18.12 5.24
C LEU A 172 21.72 16.90 5.30
N ILE A 173 21.26 15.72 4.88
CA ILE A 173 22.09 14.50 4.81
C ILE A 173 23.28 14.71 3.87
N LEU A 174 23.06 15.30 2.70
CA LEU A 174 24.13 15.58 1.74
C LEU A 174 25.11 16.64 2.26
N LEU A 175 24.62 17.68 2.92
CA LEU A 175 25.43 18.74 3.53
C LEU A 175 26.30 18.18 4.66
N TRP A 176 25.75 17.28 5.47
CA TRP A 176 26.42 16.66 6.61
C TRP A 176 27.09 15.34 6.28
N ARG A 177 27.34 15.02 4.99
CA ARG A 177 27.93 13.75 4.56
C ARG A 177 29.24 13.35 5.26
N ARG A 178 29.98 14.31 5.84
CA ARG A 178 31.21 14.06 6.61
C ARG A 178 30.97 13.69 8.08
N ASN A 179 29.78 13.96 8.62
CA ASN A 179 29.43 13.72 10.01
C ASN A 179 28.30 12.68 10.09
N MET A 180 28.68 11.40 10.21
CA MET A 180 27.73 10.29 10.21
C MET A 180 26.72 10.35 11.36
N VAL A 181 27.08 10.90 12.52
CA VAL A 181 26.14 11.06 13.64
C VAL A 181 24.95 11.92 13.22
N ARG A 182 25.21 13.03 12.52
CA ARG A 182 24.16 13.91 12.00
C ARG A 182 23.37 13.24 10.88
N VAL A 183 24.03 12.55 9.96
CA VAL A 183 23.35 11.81 8.88
C VAL A 183 22.37 10.79 9.43
N VAL A 184 22.83 9.94 10.35
CA VAL A 184 22.01 8.89 10.98
C VAL A 184 20.89 9.51 11.82
N GLY A 185 21.19 10.58 12.56
CA GLY A 185 20.19 11.33 13.33
C GLY A 185 19.06 11.87 12.45
N THR A 186 19.39 12.56 11.35
CA THR A 186 18.41 13.08 10.39
C THR A 186 17.60 11.97 9.73
N ALA A 187 18.27 10.89 9.29
CA ALA A 187 17.61 9.73 8.69
C ALA A 187 16.60 9.07 9.65
N THR A 188 17.00 8.88 10.91
CA THR A 188 16.15 8.29 11.95
C THR A 188 14.95 9.18 12.26
N ALA A 189 15.17 10.48 12.42
CA ALA A 189 14.10 11.46 12.63
C ALA A 189 13.10 11.45 11.46
N LEU A 190 13.59 11.43 10.22
CA LEU A 190 12.76 11.34 9.03
C LEU A 190 11.91 10.06 9.01
N CYS A 191 12.51 8.90 9.34
CA CYS A 191 11.78 7.63 9.44
C CYS A 191 10.68 7.67 10.50
N LEU A 192 10.96 8.24 11.69
CA LEU A 192 9.96 8.39 12.74
C LEU A 192 8.83 9.32 12.29
N CYS A 193 9.15 10.46 11.69
CA CYS A 193 8.13 11.37 11.14
C CYS A 193 7.27 10.68 10.05
N LEU A 194 7.88 9.90 9.15
CA LEU A 194 7.15 9.12 8.16
C LEU A 194 6.21 8.10 8.82
N ALA A 195 6.72 7.32 9.79
CA ALA A 195 5.94 6.30 10.48
C ALA A 195 4.73 6.91 11.21
N VAL A 196 4.94 8.01 11.94
CA VAL A 196 3.87 8.75 12.62
C VAL A 196 2.86 9.29 11.60
N THR A 197 3.34 9.93 10.53
CA THR A 197 2.44 10.50 9.50
C THR A 197 1.59 9.43 8.83
N PHE A 198 2.21 8.28 8.52
CA PHE A 198 1.51 7.16 7.91
C PHE A 198 0.46 6.57 8.86
N ALA A 199 0.81 6.33 10.13
CA ALA A 199 -0.08 5.75 11.12
C ALA A 199 -1.26 6.67 11.48
N TYR A 200 -1.02 7.98 11.60
CA TYR A 200 -2.04 8.94 12.05
C TYR A 200 -2.88 9.55 10.94
N PHE A 201 -2.34 9.69 9.72
CA PHE A 201 -3.06 10.37 8.63
C PHE A 201 -3.38 9.43 7.47
N ALA A 202 -2.36 8.74 6.93
CA ALA A 202 -2.55 7.92 5.74
C ALA A 202 -3.46 6.70 6.01
N MET A 203 -3.18 5.96 7.09
CA MET A 203 -3.95 4.76 7.44
C MET A 203 -5.41 5.08 7.79
N PRO A 204 -5.74 6.11 8.59
CA PRO A 204 -7.13 6.46 8.85
C PRO A 204 -7.86 7.01 7.63
N ALA A 205 -7.20 7.83 6.80
CA ALA A 205 -7.80 8.31 5.54
C ALA A 205 -8.11 7.16 4.59
N TRP A 206 -7.19 6.20 4.46
CA TRP A 206 -7.41 4.98 3.68
C TRP A 206 -8.54 4.13 4.26
N SER A 207 -8.57 3.96 5.58
CA SER A 207 -9.61 3.21 6.29
C SER A 207 -11.00 3.81 6.05
N ARG A 208 -11.16 5.13 6.19
CA ARG A 208 -12.40 5.85 5.93
C ARG A 208 -12.91 5.68 4.50
N PHE A 209 -11.99 5.54 3.54
CA PHE A 209 -12.35 5.42 2.13
C PHE A 209 -12.69 3.99 1.70
N ASP A 210 -11.92 2.99 2.16
CA ASP A 210 -12.01 1.62 1.64
C ASP A 210 -12.65 0.63 2.62
N ILE A 211 -12.35 0.75 3.91
CA ILE A 211 -12.65 -0.29 4.91
C ILE A 211 -13.94 0.04 5.66
N GLU A 212 -14.05 1.27 6.17
CA GLU A 212 -15.17 1.71 7.02
C GLU A 212 -16.53 1.64 6.30
N PRO A 213 -16.69 2.07 5.04
CA PRO A 213 -17.99 1.96 4.36
C PRO A 213 -18.39 0.50 4.10
N LEU A 214 -17.42 -0.38 3.87
CA LEU A 214 -17.65 -1.81 3.72
C LEU A 214 -18.13 -2.42 5.04
N TRP A 215 -17.49 -2.04 6.16
CA TRP A 215 -17.83 -2.51 7.49
C TRP A 215 -19.21 -2.03 7.93
N ASP A 216 -19.57 -0.78 7.65
CA ASP A 216 -20.89 -0.24 7.99
C ASP A 216 -22.02 -0.97 7.24
N LEU A 217 -21.82 -1.29 5.95
CA LEU A 217 -22.80 -2.09 5.19
C LEU A 217 -22.84 -3.54 5.66
N ALA A 218 -21.68 -4.15 5.94
CA ALA A 218 -21.62 -5.51 6.47
C ALA A 218 -22.31 -5.60 7.83
N ALA A 219 -22.03 -4.67 8.76
CA ALA A 219 -22.68 -4.59 10.06
C ALA A 219 -24.20 -4.40 9.93
N GLY A 220 -24.64 -3.58 8.97
CA GLY A 220 -26.07 -3.41 8.64
C GLY A 220 -26.74 -4.71 8.15
N ALA A 221 -26.00 -5.58 7.46
CA ALA A 221 -26.49 -6.90 7.04
C ALA A 221 -26.47 -7.94 8.19
N GLY A 222 -25.76 -7.67 9.29
CA GLY A 222 -25.55 -8.59 10.41
C GLY A 222 -26.83 -9.20 10.99
N PRO A 223 -27.86 -8.43 11.35
CA PRO A 223 -29.11 -8.97 11.91
C PRO A 223 -29.80 -9.99 10.99
N SER A 224 -29.69 -9.81 9.68
CA SER A 224 -30.30 -10.73 8.72
C SER A 224 -29.47 -11.97 8.46
N VAL A 225 -28.15 -11.85 8.48
CA VAL A 225 -27.27 -13.02 8.47
C VAL A 225 -27.51 -13.88 9.71
N GLN A 226 -27.69 -13.25 10.88
CA GLN A 226 -28.08 -13.94 12.12
C GLN A 226 -29.46 -14.61 12.03
N ALA A 227 -30.37 -14.07 11.20
CA ALA A 227 -31.67 -14.68 10.91
C ALA A 227 -31.61 -15.80 9.85
N GLY A 228 -30.42 -16.19 9.39
CA GLY A 228 -30.22 -17.25 8.40
C GLY A 228 -30.30 -16.80 6.93
N GLU A 229 -30.35 -15.49 6.66
CA GLU A 229 -30.34 -14.97 5.28
C GLU A 229 -28.92 -14.95 4.71
N PRO A 230 -28.72 -15.36 3.45
CA PRO A 230 -27.40 -15.34 2.84
C PRO A 230 -26.93 -13.90 2.57
N LEU A 231 -25.63 -13.68 2.72
CA LEU A 231 -24.94 -12.48 2.25
C LEU A 231 -23.97 -12.86 1.13
N ILE A 232 -24.20 -12.33 -0.07
CA ILE A 232 -23.34 -12.59 -1.23
C ILE A 232 -22.44 -11.38 -1.46
N LEU A 233 -21.13 -11.58 -1.39
CA LEU A 233 -20.12 -10.59 -1.72
C LEU A 233 -19.79 -10.72 -3.22
N TYR A 234 -20.34 -9.82 -4.04
CA TYR A 234 -20.25 -9.90 -5.49
C TYR A 234 -19.26 -8.89 -6.08
N GLY A 235 -18.35 -9.38 -6.93
CA GLY A 235 -17.46 -8.51 -7.73
C GLY A 235 -16.31 -7.89 -6.94
N PHE A 236 -15.88 -8.51 -5.84
CA PHE A 236 -14.70 -8.09 -5.08
C PHE A 236 -13.45 -8.80 -5.61
N HIS A 237 -12.49 -8.02 -6.15
CA HIS A 237 -11.15 -8.51 -6.47
C HIS A 237 -10.08 -7.51 -5.95
N PRO A 238 -9.13 -7.93 -5.11
CA PRO A 238 -9.02 -9.26 -4.48
C PRO A 238 -10.14 -9.54 -3.47
N ARG A 239 -10.32 -10.82 -3.12
CA ARG A 239 -11.31 -11.30 -2.12
C ARG A 239 -11.18 -10.56 -0.79
N ARG A 240 -12.31 -10.25 -0.14
CA ARG A 240 -12.39 -9.43 1.08
C ARG A 240 -12.80 -10.28 2.28
N THR A 241 -11.86 -11.08 2.76
CA THR A 241 -12.08 -12.01 3.89
C THR A 241 -12.47 -11.33 5.19
N SER A 242 -12.17 -10.04 5.36
CA SER A 242 -12.50 -9.28 6.57
C SER A 242 -14.00 -9.27 6.91
N VAL A 243 -14.88 -9.27 5.90
CA VAL A 243 -16.34 -9.30 6.12
C VAL A 243 -16.80 -10.63 6.71
N ARG A 244 -16.16 -11.74 6.31
CA ARG A 244 -16.48 -13.07 6.87
C ARG A 244 -16.13 -13.15 8.36
N TYR A 245 -14.97 -12.61 8.73
CA TYR A 245 -14.55 -12.55 10.14
C TYR A 245 -15.45 -11.64 10.97
N LEU A 246 -15.87 -10.50 10.42
CA LEU A 246 -16.73 -9.55 11.13
C LEU A 246 -18.10 -10.15 11.50
N LEU A 247 -18.68 -10.95 10.61
CA LEU A 247 -20.04 -11.46 10.77
C LEU A 247 -20.12 -12.84 11.43
N GLY A 248 -19.04 -13.62 11.46
CA GLY A 248 -18.97 -14.90 12.19
C GLY A 248 -19.80 -16.06 11.62
N HIS A 249 -20.47 -15.90 10.46
CA HIS A 249 -21.34 -16.90 9.82
C HIS A 249 -20.80 -17.25 8.43
N ALA A 250 -19.63 -17.91 8.39
CA ALA A 250 -18.87 -18.12 7.16
C ALA A 250 -19.58 -19.02 6.12
N ASP A 251 -20.56 -19.80 6.55
CA ASP A 251 -21.42 -20.69 5.76
C ASP A 251 -22.54 -19.96 5.02
N LEU A 252 -23.02 -18.84 5.58
CA LEU A 252 -24.04 -17.98 4.97
C LEU A 252 -23.44 -16.90 4.06
N ILE A 253 -22.11 -16.74 4.08
CA ILE A 253 -21.41 -15.71 3.30
C ILE A 253 -20.73 -16.35 2.09
N THR A 254 -21.19 -15.98 0.90
CA THR A 254 -20.62 -16.45 -0.36
C THR A 254 -19.88 -15.33 -1.08
N GLU A 255 -18.60 -15.53 -1.41
CA GLU A 255 -17.80 -14.60 -2.22
C GLU A 255 -17.72 -15.10 -3.66
N THR A 256 -18.19 -14.31 -4.62
CA THR A 256 -18.10 -14.67 -6.04
C THR A 256 -17.91 -13.47 -6.95
N THR A 257 -17.18 -13.67 -8.04
CA THR A 257 -17.11 -12.73 -9.18
C THR A 257 -17.95 -13.20 -10.35
N ASP A 258 -18.43 -14.45 -10.32
CA ASP A 258 -19.05 -15.12 -11.45
C ASP A 258 -20.57 -14.98 -11.37
N ALA A 259 -21.15 -14.38 -12.41
CA ALA A 259 -22.59 -14.17 -12.52
C ALA A 259 -23.42 -15.48 -12.38
N PRO A 260 -23.01 -16.64 -12.96
CA PRO A 260 -23.76 -17.89 -12.79
C PRO A 260 -23.81 -18.36 -11.33
N VAL A 261 -22.71 -18.20 -10.59
CA VAL A 261 -22.64 -18.56 -9.17
C VAL A 261 -23.53 -17.64 -8.34
N LEU A 262 -23.54 -16.33 -8.64
CA LEU A 262 -24.44 -15.39 -7.99
C LEU A 262 -25.90 -15.80 -8.20
N GLN A 263 -26.30 -16.12 -9.43
CA GLN A 263 -27.67 -16.57 -9.76
C GLN A 263 -28.03 -17.90 -9.07
N GLN A 264 -27.10 -18.85 -9.03
CA GLN A 264 -27.30 -20.14 -8.36
C GLN A 264 -27.53 -19.96 -6.86
N VAL A 265 -26.72 -19.13 -6.19
CA VAL A 265 -26.80 -18.91 -4.75
C VAL A 265 -28.03 -18.08 -4.41
N SER A 266 -28.29 -16.97 -5.13
CA SER A 266 -29.51 -16.18 -4.93
C SER A 266 -30.76 -17.01 -5.21
N GLY A 267 -30.67 -18.00 -6.10
CA GLY A 267 -31.78 -18.88 -6.44
C GLY A 267 -32.07 -19.97 -5.42
N LYS A 268 -31.15 -20.24 -4.49
CA LYS A 268 -31.33 -21.22 -3.40
C LYS A 268 -32.18 -20.66 -2.25
N TYR A 269 -32.21 -19.34 -2.08
CA TYR A 269 -32.85 -18.68 -0.94
C TYR A 269 -34.01 -17.79 -1.39
N PRO A 270 -35.10 -17.70 -0.61
CA PRO A 270 -36.26 -16.87 -0.95
C PRO A 270 -35.95 -15.37 -0.84
N ARG A 271 -35.04 -14.99 0.06
CA ARG A 271 -34.56 -13.62 0.25
C ARG A 271 -33.12 -13.62 0.73
N GLY A 272 -32.44 -12.50 0.53
CA GLY A 272 -31.09 -12.29 1.05
C GLY A 272 -30.51 -10.96 0.63
N ARG A 273 -29.20 -10.79 0.84
CA ARG A 273 -28.48 -9.57 0.49
C ARG A 273 -27.29 -9.82 -0.40
N ILE A 274 -27.01 -8.84 -1.25
CA ILE A 274 -25.83 -8.81 -2.11
C ILE A 274 -25.09 -7.52 -1.81
N LEU A 275 -23.85 -7.65 -1.36
CA LEU A 275 -22.93 -6.53 -1.22
C LEU A 275 -22.07 -6.48 -2.49
N ALA A 276 -22.06 -5.35 -3.19
CA ALA A 276 -21.32 -5.20 -4.44
C ALA A 276 -20.70 -3.80 -4.57
N LEU A 277 -19.77 -3.64 -5.52
CA LEU A 277 -19.29 -2.31 -5.91
C LEU A 277 -20.37 -1.56 -6.71
N ALA A 278 -20.59 -0.28 -6.41
CA ALA A 278 -21.61 0.57 -7.03
C ALA A 278 -21.52 0.64 -8.57
N GLY A 279 -20.32 0.47 -9.12
CA GLY A 279 -20.07 0.49 -10.57
C GLY A 279 -20.15 -0.87 -11.26
N ASN A 280 -20.42 -1.96 -10.54
CA ASN A 280 -20.57 -3.28 -11.13
C ASN A 280 -22.07 -3.60 -11.32
N PRO A 281 -22.58 -3.66 -12.55
CA PRO A 281 -23.98 -4.03 -12.78
C PRO A 281 -24.22 -5.45 -12.26
N LEU A 282 -25.31 -5.63 -11.52
CA LEU A 282 -25.76 -6.96 -11.15
C LEU A 282 -26.29 -7.66 -12.40
N PRO A 283 -26.02 -8.97 -12.58
CA PRO A 283 -26.67 -9.75 -13.62
C PRO A 283 -28.17 -9.79 -13.35
N ALA A 284 -28.97 -10.11 -14.38
CA ALA A 284 -30.41 -10.32 -14.19
C ALA A 284 -30.63 -11.46 -13.18
N LEU A 285 -31.25 -11.15 -12.05
CA LEU A 285 -31.62 -12.12 -11.01
C LEU A 285 -33.11 -12.42 -11.10
N ALA A 286 -33.47 -13.68 -10.81
CA ALA A 286 -34.87 -14.07 -10.70
C ALA A 286 -35.46 -13.49 -9.39
N GLY A 287 -36.28 -12.44 -9.49
CA GLY A 287 -36.95 -11.79 -8.36
C GLY A 287 -36.86 -10.27 -8.41
N SER A 288 -37.34 -9.62 -7.35
CA SER A 288 -37.17 -8.19 -7.14
C SER A 288 -35.83 -7.91 -6.46
N VAL A 289 -35.08 -6.95 -6.99
CA VAL A 289 -33.80 -6.51 -6.43
C VAL A 289 -33.89 -5.01 -6.17
N ARG A 290 -33.64 -4.59 -4.94
CA ARG A 290 -33.72 -3.18 -4.53
C ARG A 290 -32.46 -2.77 -3.77
N ILE A 291 -32.04 -1.53 -3.96
CA ILE A 291 -30.96 -0.94 -3.17
C ILE A 291 -31.50 -0.71 -1.76
N GLU A 292 -30.86 -1.30 -0.76
CA GLU A 292 -31.20 -1.11 0.65
C GLU A 292 -30.37 0.03 1.25
N ARG A 293 -29.06 0.03 0.99
CA ARG A 293 -28.14 1.04 1.51
C ARG A 293 -26.91 1.21 0.60
N THR A 294 -26.37 2.41 0.57
CA THR A 294 -25.13 2.75 -0.16
C THR A 294 -24.17 3.41 0.81
N ALA A 295 -22.90 2.98 0.81
CA ALA A 295 -21.84 3.60 1.60
C ALA A 295 -20.53 3.60 0.80
N GLY A 296 -20.01 4.80 0.52
CA GLY A 296 -18.84 4.98 -0.33
C GLY A 296 -19.05 4.34 -1.71
N ARG A 297 -18.15 3.44 -2.11
CA ARG A 297 -18.21 2.70 -3.38
C ARG A 297 -19.01 1.41 -3.32
N TYR A 298 -19.62 1.09 -2.19
CA TYR A 298 -20.29 -0.17 -1.97
C TYR A 298 -21.80 0.05 -1.89
N VAL A 299 -22.54 -0.92 -2.42
CA VAL A 299 -24.00 -0.94 -2.41
C VAL A 299 -24.44 -2.27 -1.84
N LEU A 300 -25.34 -2.18 -0.87
CA LEU A 300 -26.05 -3.32 -0.30
C LEU A 300 -27.42 -3.42 -0.97
N TRP A 301 -27.62 -4.51 -1.68
CA TRP A 301 -28.85 -4.85 -2.36
C TRP A 301 -29.60 -5.89 -1.56
N ARG A 302 -30.92 -5.76 -1.52
CA ARG A 302 -31.83 -6.78 -1.03
C ARG A 302 -32.49 -7.45 -2.22
N PHE A 303 -32.50 -8.78 -2.23
CA PHE A 303 -33.23 -9.56 -3.22
C PHE A 303 -34.33 -10.38 -2.55
N GLU A 304 -35.47 -10.46 -3.22
CA GLU A 304 -36.64 -11.24 -2.80
C GLU A 304 -37.26 -11.89 -4.03
N ARG A 305 -37.59 -13.18 -3.92
CA ARG A 305 -38.32 -13.91 -4.95
C ARG A 305 -39.83 -13.86 -4.76
#